data_AF-A0AB35URC3-F1
#
_entry.id   AF-A0AB35URC3-F1
#
_cell.length_a   1.000
_cell.length_b   1.000
_cell.length_c   1.000
_cell.angle_alpha   90.00
_cell.angle_beta   90.00
_cell.angle_gamma   90.00
#
_symmetry.space_group_name_H-M   'P 1'
#
loop_
_entity.id
_entity.type
_entity.pdbx_description
1 polymer ?
#
loop_
_entity_poly.entity_id
_entity_poly.type
_entity_poly.pdbx_seq_one_letter_code
_entity_poly.pdbx_strand_id
1 'polypeptide(L)'
;MDLMKKSLTFRLWKGKQIVSEQWVRMSTKRQNFWEQEKLAYGYLWWVIDEEKHSAAAVGDGGNVIYYNAEHDLVIAITSLFVPRAKDRLAFIKNTIEPLFIG
;
A
#
# COMPACT_ATOMS: atom_id res chain seq x y z
N MET A 1 11.16 9.38 -6.90
CA MET A 1 9.71 9.19 -7.16
C MET A 1 9.48 8.72 -8.59
N ASP A 2 10.24 7.73 -9.05
CA ASP A 2 10.13 7.21 -10.42
C ASP A 2 9.54 5.78 -10.40
N LEU A 3 9.61 5.09 -9.25
CA LEU A 3 9.22 3.68 -9.04
C LEU A 3 7.74 3.31 -9.24
N MET A 4 6.82 4.27 -9.44
CA MET A 4 5.36 4.02 -9.30
C MET A 4 4.53 4.36 -10.54
N LYS A 5 5.14 4.46 -11.72
CA LYS A 5 4.41 4.76 -12.97
C LYS A 5 4.17 3.51 -13.81
N LYS A 6 3.04 2.85 -13.53
CA LYS A 6 2.14 2.11 -14.44
C LYS A 6 1.57 0.85 -13.77
N SER A 7 0.36 0.55 -14.23
CA SER A 7 -0.57 -0.44 -13.74
C SER A 7 0.05 -1.77 -13.33
N LEU A 8 -0.41 -2.37 -12.23
CA LEU A 8 0.00 -3.70 -11.75
C LEU A 8 1.50 -3.91 -11.41
N THR A 9 2.36 -2.89 -11.44
CA THR A 9 3.82 -3.09 -11.45
C THR A 9 4.60 -2.50 -10.29
N PHE A 10 4.43 -3.07 -9.08
CA PHE A 10 5.56 -3.13 -8.11
C PHE A 10 6.70 -4.00 -8.63
N ARG A 11 6.43 -4.85 -9.64
CA ARG A 11 7.39 -5.83 -10.16
C ARG A 11 8.20 -5.39 -11.36
N LEU A 12 7.76 -4.41 -12.17
CA LEU A 12 8.49 -3.97 -13.36
C LEU A 12 9.07 -2.57 -13.17
N TRP A 13 10.33 -2.41 -13.53
CA TRP A 13 11.04 -1.15 -13.53
C TRP A 13 11.71 -0.94 -14.87
N LYS A 14 11.31 0.11 -15.60
CA LYS A 14 11.81 0.38 -16.97
C LYS A 14 11.73 -0.86 -17.88
N GLY A 15 10.64 -1.62 -17.79
CA GLY A 15 10.42 -2.84 -18.57
C GLY A 15 11.17 -4.08 -18.06
N LYS A 16 12.01 -3.97 -17.01
CA LYS A 16 12.70 -5.10 -16.38
C LYS A 16 11.96 -5.57 -15.13
N GLN A 17 11.75 -6.87 -15.02
CA GLN A 17 11.21 -7.47 -13.79
C GLN A 17 12.25 -7.43 -12.66
N ILE A 18 11.89 -6.79 -11.53
CA ILE A 18 12.70 -6.73 -10.30
C ILE A 18 12.28 -7.82 -9.31
N VAL A 19 10.99 -8.14 -9.22
CA VAL A 19 10.48 -9.22 -8.34
C VAL A 19 9.46 -10.09 -9.08
N SER A 20 9.26 -11.33 -8.63
CA SER A 20 8.28 -12.23 -9.25
C SER A 20 6.84 -11.81 -8.93
N GLU A 21 5.90 -12.21 -9.79
CA GLU A 21 4.46 -12.06 -9.50
C GLU A 21 4.06 -12.75 -8.20
N GLN A 22 4.61 -13.95 -8.00
CA GLN A 22 4.39 -14.73 -6.81
C GLN A 22 4.84 -13.98 -5.56
N TRP A 23 6.00 -13.30 -5.62
CA TRP A 23 6.47 -12.49 -4.51
C TRP A 23 5.52 -11.34 -4.19
N VAL A 24 5.07 -10.58 -5.20
CA VAL A 24 4.09 -9.49 -5.00
C VAL A 24 2.87 -10.03 -4.28
N ARG A 25 2.25 -11.10 -4.82
CA ARG A 25 1.05 -11.72 -4.24
C ARG A 25 1.28 -12.24 -2.82
N MET A 26 2.42 -12.88 -2.55
CA MET A 26 2.73 -13.42 -1.22
C MET A 26 2.99 -12.30 -0.20
N SER A 27 3.71 -11.26 -0.61
CA SER A 27 4.10 -10.15 0.27
C SER A 27 2.91 -9.30 0.73
N THR A 28 1.83 -9.25 -0.05
CA THR A 28 0.65 -8.44 0.24
C THR A 28 -0.58 -9.27 0.61
N LYS A 29 -0.44 -10.59 0.70
CA LYS A 29 -1.42 -11.48 1.31
C LYS A 29 -1.23 -11.51 2.82
N ARG A 30 -2.32 -11.70 3.57
CA ARG A 30 -2.28 -11.90 5.01
C ARG A 30 -1.39 -13.10 5.37
N GLN A 31 -0.34 -12.84 6.15
CA GLN A 31 0.58 -13.82 6.74
C GLN A 31 0.42 -13.88 8.25
N ASN A 32 0.08 -12.75 8.87
CA ASN A 32 -0.19 -12.61 10.30
C ASN A 32 -1.42 -11.71 10.49
N PHE A 33 -2.05 -11.81 11.65
CA PHE A 33 -3.19 -10.99 12.03
C PHE A 33 -3.04 -10.53 13.48
N TRP A 34 -3.05 -9.22 13.69
CA TRP A 34 -3.04 -8.62 15.00
C TRP A 34 -4.48 -8.53 15.52
N GLU A 35 -4.88 -9.51 16.33
CA GLU A 35 -6.26 -9.67 16.81
C GLU A 35 -6.80 -8.44 17.54
N GLN A 36 -6.00 -7.82 18.41
CA GLN A 36 -6.43 -6.69 19.23
C GLN A 36 -6.80 -5.46 18.39
N GLU A 37 -5.99 -5.16 17.37
CA GLU A 37 -6.21 -4.01 16.48
C GLU A 37 -6.99 -4.39 15.20
N LYS A 38 -7.27 -5.68 15.02
CA LYS A 38 -7.89 -6.25 13.81
C LYS A 38 -7.14 -5.93 12.52
N LEU A 39 -5.81 -5.94 12.59
CA LEU A 39 -4.95 -5.57 11.46
C LEU A 39 -4.29 -6.80 10.84
N ALA A 40 -4.52 -7.00 9.54
CA ALA A 40 -3.83 -8.03 8.77
C ALA A 40 -2.46 -7.51 8.29
N TYR A 41 -1.46 -8.39 8.32
CA TYR A 41 -0.09 -8.07 7.92
C TYR A 41 0.46 -9.14 6.97
N GLY A 42 1.04 -8.69 5.87
CA GLY A 42 1.83 -9.47 4.94
C GLY A 42 3.32 -9.36 5.23
N TYR A 43 4.16 -9.58 4.23
CA TYR A 43 5.60 -9.35 4.39
C TYR A 43 5.93 -7.87 4.16
N LEU A 44 6.01 -7.12 5.27
CA LEU A 44 6.30 -5.67 5.32
C LEU A 44 5.14 -4.76 4.88
N TRP A 45 3.93 -5.32 4.74
CA TRP A 45 2.74 -4.60 4.28
C TRP A 45 1.58 -4.79 5.25
N TRP A 46 0.90 -3.71 5.62
CA TRP A 46 -0.45 -3.78 6.17
C TRP A 46 -1.43 -4.16 5.06
N VAL A 47 -2.21 -5.21 5.27
CA VAL A 47 -3.23 -5.66 4.32
C VAL A 47 -4.51 -4.92 4.67
N ILE A 48 -4.95 -4.04 3.76
CA ILE A 48 -6.06 -3.10 4.01
C ILE A 48 -7.39 -3.73 3.59
N ASP A 49 -7.41 -4.36 2.42
CA ASP A 49 -8.58 -5.06 1.90
C ASP A 49 -8.09 -6.22 1.02
N GLU A 50 -8.37 -7.45 1.45
CA GLU A 50 -7.94 -8.66 0.72
C GLU A 50 -8.70 -8.84 -0.59
N GLU A 51 -9.98 -8.46 -0.65
CA GLU A 51 -10.84 -8.63 -1.82
C GLU A 51 -10.47 -7.62 -2.92
N LYS A 52 -10.22 -6.37 -2.52
CA LYS A 52 -9.76 -5.30 -3.42
C LYS A 52 -8.27 -5.37 -3.73
N HIS A 53 -7.57 -6.33 -3.12
CA HIS A 53 -6.12 -6.46 -3.17
C HIS A 53 -5.40 -5.14 -2.86
N SER A 54 -5.79 -4.48 -1.77
CA SER A 54 -5.19 -3.22 -1.35
C SER A 54 -4.30 -3.40 -0.11
N ALA A 55 -3.13 -2.77 -0.11
CA ALA A 55 -2.17 -2.85 0.99
C ALA A 55 -1.36 -1.56 1.13
N ALA A 56 -0.74 -1.37 2.29
CA ALA A 56 0.09 -0.22 2.58
C ALA A 56 1.38 -0.54 3.36
N ALA A 57 2.47 0.10 2.97
CA ALA A 57 3.67 0.22 3.79
C ALA A 57 3.59 1.57 4.52
N VAL A 58 3.55 1.53 5.86
CA VAL A 58 3.35 2.72 6.71
C VAL A 58 4.56 2.88 7.62
N GLY A 59 5.20 4.04 7.53
CA GLY A 59 6.28 4.45 8.42
C GLY A 59 5.77 5.37 9.53
N ASP A 60 6.35 5.25 10.72
CA ASP A 60 5.95 5.95 11.96
C ASP A 60 5.89 7.49 11.80
N GLY A 61 6.76 8.08 10.98
CA GLY A 61 6.75 9.51 10.66
C GLY A 61 5.61 9.98 9.73
N GLY A 62 4.65 9.11 9.39
CA GLY A 62 3.55 9.42 8.47
C GLY A 62 3.92 9.28 6.99
N ASN A 63 4.98 8.54 6.68
CA ASN A 63 5.28 8.14 5.31
C ASN A 63 4.39 6.95 4.93
N VAL A 64 3.78 6.98 3.76
CA VAL A 64 2.92 5.88 3.29
C VAL A 64 3.19 5.58 1.83
N ILE A 65 3.26 4.30 1.49
CA ILE A 65 3.02 3.79 0.14
C ILE A 65 1.76 2.94 0.24
N TYR A 66 0.72 3.31 -0.48
CA TYR A 66 -0.56 2.62 -0.55
C TYR A 66 -0.83 2.21 -2.00
N TYR A 67 -1.44 1.05 -2.19
CA TYR A 67 -2.01 0.72 -3.49
C TYR A 67 -3.38 0.06 -3.35
N ASN A 68 -4.21 0.25 -4.38
CA ASN A 68 -5.44 -0.47 -4.61
C ASN A 68 -5.44 -1.01 -6.03
N ALA A 69 -5.43 -2.33 -6.18
CA ALA A 69 -5.41 -2.97 -7.49
C ALA A 69 -6.75 -2.86 -8.23
N GLU A 70 -7.88 -2.81 -7.51
CA GLU A 70 -9.22 -2.65 -8.08
C GLU A 70 -9.33 -1.38 -8.93
N HIS A 71 -8.65 -0.31 -8.50
CA HIS A 71 -8.70 1.01 -9.15
C HIS A 71 -7.41 1.38 -9.87
N ASP A 72 -6.48 0.43 -10.02
CA ASP A 72 -5.14 0.66 -10.58
C ASP A 72 -4.42 1.89 -9.97
N LEU A 73 -4.56 2.04 -8.65
CA LEU A 73 -4.19 3.26 -7.94
C LEU A 73 -2.99 3.01 -7.03
N VAL A 74 -2.01 3.92 -7.09
CA VAL A 74 -0.89 3.97 -6.13
C VAL A 74 -0.80 5.38 -5.56
N ILE A 75 -0.74 5.49 -4.24
CA ILE A 75 -0.60 6.74 -3.52
C ILE A 75 0.68 6.68 -2.69
N ALA A 76 1.52 7.70 -2.81
CA ALA A 76 2.67 7.88 -1.92
C ALA A 76 2.62 9.22 -1.20
N ILE A 77 2.79 9.15 0.12
CA ILE A 77 2.88 10.32 0.99
C ILE A 77 4.28 10.33 1.59
N THR A 78 5.03 11.38 1.28
CA THR A 78 6.32 11.65 1.92
C THR A 78 6.12 12.67 3.02
N SER A 79 6.57 12.34 4.23
CA SER A 79 6.49 13.19 5.41
C SER A 79 7.88 13.31 6.04
N LEU A 80 8.21 14.50 6.54
CA LEU A 80 9.24 14.63 7.55
C LEU A 80 8.80 13.88 8.81
N PHE A 81 9.75 13.43 9.63
CA PHE A 81 9.40 12.74 10.86
C PHE A 81 8.57 13.65 11.78
N VAL A 82 7.34 13.24 12.04
CA VAL A 82 6.43 13.88 12.98
C VAL A 82 6.08 12.83 14.04
N PRO A 83 6.40 13.06 15.33
CA PRO A 83 5.99 12.16 16.41
C PRO A 83 4.46 12.00 16.41
N ARG A 84 3.98 10.76 16.51
CA ARG A 84 2.54 10.43 16.51
C ARG A 84 1.81 11.03 15.31
N ALA A 85 2.34 10.78 14.11
CA ALA A 85 1.70 11.22 12.89
C ALA A 85 0.24 10.75 12.85
N LYS A 86 -0.65 11.64 12.41
CA LYS A 86 -2.07 11.30 12.23
C LYS A 86 -2.22 10.15 11.26
N ASP A 87 -3.29 9.36 11.42
CA ASP A 87 -3.59 8.23 10.54
C ASP A 87 -3.72 8.68 9.08
N ARG A 88 -2.69 8.33 8.30
CA ARG A 88 -2.62 8.63 6.87
C ARG A 88 -3.42 7.64 6.04
N LEU A 89 -3.66 6.43 6.54
CA LEU A 89 -4.50 5.46 5.83
C LEU A 89 -5.95 5.92 5.82
N ALA A 90 -6.47 6.39 6.96
CA ALA A 90 -7.81 6.96 7.02
C ALA A 90 -7.97 8.15 6.05
N PHE A 91 -6.97 9.04 5.98
CA PHE A 91 -6.97 10.15 5.02
C PHE A 91 -6.96 9.67 3.56
N ILE A 92 -6.15 8.66 3.24
CA ILE A 92 -6.12 8.07 1.91
C ILE A 92 -7.50 7.50 1.56
N LYS A 93 -8.04 6.58 2.38
CA LYS A 93 -9.30 5.85 2.11
C LYS A 93 -10.51 6.77 2.01
N ASN A 94 -10.61 7.75 2.92
CA ASN A 94 -11.82 8.55 3.08
C ASN A 94 -11.82 9.85 2.28
N THR A 95 -10.68 10.26 1.74
CA THR A 95 -10.55 11.58 1.07
C THR A 95 -9.83 11.50 -0.26
N ILE A 96 -8.70 10.80 -0.36
CA ILE A 96 -7.94 10.77 -1.63
C ILE A 96 -8.53 9.73 -2.58
N GLU A 97 -8.69 8.50 -2.14
CA GLU A 97 -9.15 7.38 -2.97
C GLU A 97 -10.48 7.68 -3.70
N PRO A 98 -11.52 8.24 -3.03
CA PRO A 98 -12.79 8.54 -3.68
C PRO A 98 -12.71 9.54 -4.83
N LEU A 99 -11.62 10.32 -4.96
CA LEU A 99 -11.42 11.25 -6.07
C LEU A 99 -11.04 10.54 -7.39
N PHE A 100 -10.63 9.27 -7.31
CA PHE A 100 -10.18 8.46 -8.45
C PHE A 100 -11.11 7.29 -8.75
N ILE A 101 -12.12 7.06 -7.90
CA ILE A 101 -13.12 6.02 -8.05
C ILE A 101 -14.40 6.70 -8.56
N GLY A 102 -14.44 6.97 -9.87
CA GLY A 102 -15.57 7.54 -10.59
C GLY A 102 -15.93 6.70 -11.80
#